data_AF-A0A0Q7XLV0-F1
#
_entry.id   AF-A0A0Q7XLV0-F1
#
_cell.length_a   1.000
_cell.length_b   1.000
_cell.length_c   1.000
_cell.angle_alpha   90.00
_cell.angle_beta   90.00
_cell.angle_gamma   90.00
#
_symmetry.space_group_name_H-M   'P 1'
#
loop_
_entity.id
_entity.type
_entity.pdbx_description
1 polymer ?
#
loop_
_entity_poly.entity_id
_entity_poly.type
_entity_poly.pdbx_seq_one_letter_code
_entity_poly.pdbx_strand_id
1 'polypeptide(L)'
;MLRRIAALLASAASKLINSLPTAGKWLDDLLSMPFRTVFGGGGGAPSYTPDVQTADLLNTLKDAREAAQAEAHRLDRNDIESVLEFAKAHRDTRATMSLPKTLTPEVRAALLQMDDVALRKLYTSGIGQVRKFLAAKPHGIQGVPSFGERLPTVADEPMPKGMTVHEAMVWKIRAKMLKPTESEPFPYPRKSSF
;
A
#
# COMPACT_ATOMS: atom_id res chain seq x y z
N MET A 1 59.42 -5.94 11.71
CA MET A 1 58.41 -7.00 11.98
C MET A 1 57.00 -6.62 11.49
N LEU A 2 56.60 -5.35 11.53
CA LEU A 2 55.27 -4.88 11.05
C LEU A 2 54.93 -5.20 9.58
N ARG A 3 55.92 -5.19 8.66
CA ARG A 3 55.69 -5.54 7.24
C ARG A 3 55.29 -7.00 7.01
N ARG A 4 55.64 -7.92 7.91
CA ARG A 4 55.30 -9.35 7.79
C ARG A 4 53.89 -9.66 8.27
N ILE A 5 53.38 -8.90 9.25
CA ILE A 5 52.01 -9.01 9.75
C ILE A 5 51.02 -8.50 8.70
N ALA A 6 51.34 -7.39 8.03
CA ALA A 6 50.53 -6.87 6.92
C ALA A 6 50.43 -7.83 5.73
N ALA A 7 51.53 -8.53 5.38
CA ALA A 7 51.52 -9.54 4.33
C ALA A 7 50.67 -10.77 4.70
N LEU A 8 50.70 -11.20 5.97
CA LEU A 8 49.86 -12.29 6.47
C LEU A 8 48.37 -11.93 6.43
N LEU A 9 48.00 -10.73 6.90
CA LEU A 9 46.62 -10.25 6.90
C LEU A 9 46.08 -10.04 5.48
N ALA A 10 46.90 -9.52 4.56
CA ALA A 10 46.53 -9.37 3.15
C ALA A 10 46.37 -10.73 2.44
N SER A 11 47.21 -11.73 2.76
CA SER A 11 47.11 -13.08 2.21
C SER A 11 45.92 -13.88 2.77
N ALA A 12 45.49 -13.58 4.00
CA ALA A 12 44.30 -14.17 4.60
C ALA A 12 43.02 -13.54 4.04
N ALA A 13 43.00 -12.22 3.85
CA ALA A 13 41.86 -11.51 3.27
C ALA A 13 41.64 -11.89 1.79
N SER A 14 42.70 -12.03 0.99
CA SER A 14 42.59 -12.44 -0.41
C SER A 14 42.10 -13.88 -0.58
N LYS A 15 42.48 -14.80 0.32
CA LYS A 15 41.95 -16.17 0.34
C LYS A 15 40.48 -16.22 0.77
N LEU A 16 40.07 -15.38 1.72
CA LEU A 16 38.67 -15.28 2.16
C LEU A 16 37.77 -14.77 1.01
N ILE A 17 38.20 -13.71 0.32
CA ILE A 17 37.47 -13.10 -0.80
C ILE A 17 37.39 -14.05 -2.00
N ASN A 18 38.45 -14.80 -2.29
CA ASN A 18 38.44 -15.79 -3.37
C ASN A 18 37.66 -17.06 -3.02
N SER A 19 37.40 -17.34 -1.73
CA SER A 19 36.59 -18.47 -1.26
C SER A 19 35.07 -18.19 -1.21
N LEU A 20 34.68 -16.92 -1.13
CA LEU A 20 33.28 -16.46 -1.11
C LEU A 20 32.44 -16.90 -2.32
N PRO A 21 32.91 -16.81 -3.59
CA PRO A 21 32.13 -17.28 -4.73
C PRO A 21 31.97 -18.81 -4.74
N THR A 22 32.90 -19.56 -4.15
CA THR A 22 32.83 -21.02 -4.03
C THR A 22 31.91 -21.46 -2.90
N ALA A 23 31.93 -20.75 -1.77
CA ALA A 23 31.02 -20.96 -0.65
C ALA A 23 29.56 -20.67 -1.01
N GLY A 24 29.32 -19.63 -1.83
CA GLY A 24 27.99 -19.32 -2.35
C GLY A 24 27.42 -20.45 -3.22
N LYS A 25 28.24 -21.02 -4.12
CA LYS A 25 27.83 -22.16 -4.95
C LYS A 25 27.56 -23.43 -4.14
N TRP A 26 28.36 -23.70 -3.11
CA TRP A 26 28.13 -24.84 -2.21
C TRP A 26 26.84 -24.69 -1.41
N LEU A 27 26.52 -23.49 -0.93
CA LEU A 27 25.28 -23.23 -0.20
C LEU A 27 24.05 -23.39 -1.10
N ASP A 28 24.15 -22.94 -2.36
CA ASP A 28 23.09 -23.07 -3.36
C ASP A 28 22.87 -24.55 -3.75
N ASP A 29 23.95 -25.34 -3.87
CA ASP A 29 23.87 -26.78 -4.08
C ASP A 29 23.27 -27.52 -2.87
N LEU A 30 23.55 -27.07 -1.64
CA LEU A 30 22.98 -27.66 -0.41
C LEU A 30 21.47 -27.35 -0.28
N LEU A 31 21.08 -26.10 -0.58
CA LEU A 31 19.68 -25.66 -0.57
C LEU A 31 18.86 -26.29 -1.68
N SER A 32 19.46 -26.54 -2.85
CA SER A 32 18.79 -27.19 -3.98
C SER A 32 18.81 -28.73 -3.92
N MET A 33 19.67 -29.33 -3.09
CA MET A 33 19.77 -30.78 -2.89
C MET A 33 18.42 -31.47 -2.60
N PRO A 34 17.57 -31.00 -1.67
CA PRO A 34 16.29 -31.63 -1.39
C PRO A 34 15.32 -31.54 -2.58
N PHE A 35 15.36 -30.45 -3.35
CA PHE A 35 14.54 -30.28 -4.54
C PHE A 35 15.03 -31.17 -5.69
N ARG A 36 16.35 -31.34 -5.85
CA ARG A 36 16.93 -32.25 -6.85
C ARG A 36 16.58 -33.71 -6.59
N THR A 37 16.51 -34.14 -5.33
CA THR A 37 16.13 -35.51 -4.96
C THR A 37 14.64 -35.77 -5.09
N VAL A 38 13.79 -34.75 -4.91
CA VAL A 38 12.32 -34.89 -5.02
C VAL A 38 11.83 -34.73 -6.46
N PHE A 39 12.49 -33.90 -7.27
CA PHE A 39 12.04 -33.58 -8.64
C PHE A 39 12.79 -34.29 -9.77
N GLY A 40 13.77 -35.14 -9.46
CA GLY A 40 14.43 -36.01 -10.43
C GLY A 40 15.36 -35.28 -11.39
N GLY A 41 16.62 -35.71 -11.45
CA GLY A 41 17.54 -35.27 -12.50
C GLY A 41 17.03 -35.69 -13.88
N GLY A 42 16.95 -34.74 -14.82
CA GLY A 42 16.83 -35.06 -16.25
C GLY A 42 15.60 -34.50 -16.99
N GLY A 43 14.74 -33.71 -16.36
CA GLY A 43 13.71 -32.95 -17.09
C GLY A 43 14.29 -31.64 -17.60
N GLY A 44 14.56 -31.52 -18.90
CA GLY A 44 14.96 -30.26 -19.52
C GLY A 44 14.01 -29.15 -19.09
N ALA A 45 14.57 -28.12 -18.46
CA ALA A 45 13.81 -26.96 -18.03
C ALA A 45 13.02 -26.42 -19.23
N PRO A 46 11.72 -26.07 -19.09
CA PRO A 46 11.01 -25.39 -20.16
C PRO A 46 11.82 -24.18 -20.58
N SER A 47 12.06 -24.04 -21.89
CA SER A 47 12.78 -22.92 -22.47
C SER A 47 12.00 -21.64 -22.20
N TYR A 48 12.25 -21.04 -21.05
CA TYR A 48 11.76 -19.73 -20.70
C TYR A 48 12.58 -18.72 -21.49
N THR A 49 12.05 -18.30 -22.64
CA THR A 49 12.48 -17.07 -23.30
C THR A 49 11.75 -15.93 -22.61
N PRO A 50 12.41 -15.13 -21.74
CA PRO A 50 11.78 -13.94 -21.21
C PRO A 50 11.41 -13.03 -22.37
N ASP A 51 10.11 -12.89 -22.62
CA ASP A 51 9.55 -11.96 -23.61
C ASP A 51 9.89 -10.49 -23.24
N VAL A 52 10.18 -10.26 -21.96
CA VAL A 52 10.51 -8.95 -21.41
C VAL A 52 11.99 -8.93 -21.00
N GLN A 53 12.80 -8.16 -21.72
CA GLN A 53 14.18 -7.93 -21.30
C GLN A 53 14.20 -7.16 -19.98
N THR A 54 15.16 -7.46 -19.10
CA THR A 54 15.30 -6.80 -17.80
C THR A 54 15.47 -5.28 -17.91
N ALA A 55 15.97 -4.78 -19.04
CA ALA A 55 16.01 -3.36 -19.36
C ALA A 55 14.61 -2.74 -19.50
N ASP A 56 13.65 -3.49 -20.05
CA ASP A 56 12.26 -3.05 -20.23
C ASP A 56 11.52 -2.99 -18.88
N LEU A 57 11.82 -3.93 -17.97
CA LEU A 57 11.31 -3.89 -16.59
C LEU A 57 11.83 -2.66 -15.82
N LEU A 58 13.09 -2.25 -16.08
CA LEU A 58 13.64 -1.05 -15.46
C LEU A 58 13.04 0.23 -16.05
N ASN A 59 12.78 0.26 -17.36
CA ASN A 59 12.14 1.39 -18.00
C ASN A 59 10.68 1.54 -17.54
N THR A 60 9.91 0.45 -17.53
CA THR A 60 8.53 0.47 -17.00
C THR A 60 8.46 0.91 -15.53
N LEU A 61 9.42 0.53 -14.69
CA LEU A 61 9.50 1.02 -13.31
C LEU A 61 9.85 2.52 -13.22
N LYS A 62 10.72 3.02 -14.10
CA LYS A 62 11.04 4.46 -14.16
C LYS A 62 9.82 5.26 -14.62
N ASP A 63 9.16 4.81 -15.69
CA ASP A 63 7.96 5.46 -16.21
C ASP A 63 6.83 5.47 -15.17
N ALA A 64 6.63 4.37 -14.44
CA ALA A 64 5.67 4.31 -13.34
C ALA A 64 6.04 5.25 -12.19
N ARG A 65 7.33 5.39 -11.88
CA ARG A 65 7.81 6.31 -10.84
C ARG A 65 7.65 7.77 -11.24
N GLU A 66 7.97 8.10 -12.49
CA GLU A 66 7.79 9.44 -13.04
C GLU A 66 6.31 9.81 -13.11
N ALA A 67 5.43 8.90 -13.54
CA ALA A 67 4.00 9.10 -13.50
C ALA A 67 3.47 9.32 -12.08
N ALA A 68 3.95 8.53 -11.11
CA ALA A 68 3.59 8.71 -9.70
C ALA A 68 4.12 10.03 -9.12
N GLN A 69 5.31 10.47 -9.54
CA GLN A 69 5.87 11.76 -9.15
C GLN A 69 5.10 12.93 -9.79
N ALA A 70 4.77 12.83 -11.08
CA ALA A 70 3.98 13.83 -11.79
C ALA A 70 2.57 13.98 -11.17
N GLU A 71 1.96 12.87 -10.77
CA GLU A 71 0.69 12.88 -10.05
C GLU A 71 0.83 13.49 -8.64
N ALA A 72 1.93 13.23 -7.95
CA ALA A 72 2.22 13.85 -6.67
C ALA A 72 2.53 15.35 -6.76
N HIS A 73 3.03 15.83 -7.92
CA HIS A 73 3.27 17.24 -8.22
C HIS A 73 2.03 17.97 -8.74
N ARG A 74 1.01 17.24 -9.22
CA ARG A 74 -0.27 17.82 -9.62
C ARG A 74 -1.02 18.46 -8.47
N LEU A 75 -0.78 17.98 -7.25
CA LEU A 75 -1.32 18.57 -6.05
C LEU A 75 -0.40 19.68 -5.55
N ASP A 76 -0.87 20.92 -5.60
CA ASP A 76 -0.06 22.06 -5.18
C ASP A 76 0.21 21.98 -3.67
N ARG A 77 1.42 22.36 -3.25
CA ARG A 77 1.82 22.35 -1.84
C ARG A 77 0.91 23.26 -1.01
N ASN A 78 0.47 24.37 -1.59
CA ASN A 78 -0.43 25.34 -0.98
C ASN A 78 -1.80 24.73 -0.64
N ASP A 79 -2.30 23.82 -1.48
CA ASP A 79 -3.57 23.13 -1.24
C ASP A 79 -3.47 22.18 -0.03
N ILE A 80 -2.32 21.53 0.14
CA ILE A 80 -2.08 20.67 1.30
C ILE A 80 -1.96 21.50 2.58
N GLU A 81 -1.17 22.58 2.55
CA GLU A 81 -0.96 23.44 3.72
C GLU A 81 -2.26 24.11 4.18
N SER A 82 -3.08 24.61 3.25
CA SER A 82 -4.38 25.20 3.57
C SER A 82 -5.38 24.19 4.16
N VAL A 83 -5.39 22.94 3.68
CA VAL A 83 -6.22 21.88 4.27
C VAL A 83 -5.75 21.49 5.67
N LEU A 84 -4.43 21.43 5.89
CA LEU A 84 -3.88 21.16 7.22
C LEU A 84 -4.18 22.31 8.19
N GLU A 85 -4.09 23.56 7.73
CA GLU A 85 -4.47 24.73 8.52
C GLU A 85 -5.96 24.70 8.88
N PHE A 86 -6.83 24.38 7.91
CA PHE A 86 -8.25 24.20 8.14
C PHE A 86 -8.54 23.07 9.14
N ALA A 87 -7.87 21.92 9.01
CA ALA A 87 -8.04 20.77 9.91
C ALA A 87 -7.55 21.06 11.34
N LYS A 88 -6.55 21.93 11.49
CA LYS A 88 -6.01 22.37 12.78
C LYS A 88 -6.87 23.46 13.44
N ALA A 89 -7.53 24.29 12.65
CA ALA A 89 -8.29 25.44 13.13
C ALA A 89 -9.50 25.04 13.99
N HIS A 90 -9.83 25.89 14.97
CA HIS A 90 -11.01 25.74 15.81
C HIS A 90 -12.29 25.96 14.99
N ARG A 91 -13.41 25.39 15.45
CA ARG A 91 -14.71 25.43 14.74
C ARG A 91 -15.13 26.85 14.32
N ASP A 92 -14.93 27.84 15.18
CA ASP A 92 -15.31 29.23 14.92
C ASP A 92 -14.44 29.88 13.84
N THR A 93 -13.13 29.57 13.83
CA THR A 93 -12.18 30.06 12.82
C THR A 93 -12.41 29.37 11.48
N ARG A 94 -12.82 28.10 11.48
CA ARG A 94 -13.12 27.37 10.23
C ARG A 94 -14.32 27.93 9.48
N ALA A 95 -15.28 28.54 10.18
CA ALA A 95 -16.44 29.16 9.54
C ALA A 95 -16.06 30.36 8.64
N THR A 96 -14.93 31.02 8.94
CA THR A 96 -14.44 32.17 8.17
C THR A 96 -13.30 31.81 7.21
N MET A 97 -12.68 30.64 7.34
CA MET A 97 -11.64 30.17 6.44
C MET A 97 -12.21 29.70 5.10
N SER A 98 -11.66 30.22 4.00
CA SER A 98 -11.97 29.72 2.66
C SER A 98 -11.07 28.57 2.28
N LEU A 99 -11.65 27.41 1.94
CA LEU A 99 -10.91 26.31 1.30
C LEU A 99 -10.58 26.67 -0.16
N PRO A 100 -9.41 26.27 -0.68
CA PRO A 100 -9.02 26.61 -2.04
C PRO A 100 -9.97 25.98 -3.08
N LYS A 101 -10.22 26.73 -4.16
CA LYS A 101 -11.16 26.33 -5.23
C LYS A 101 -10.60 25.24 -6.15
N THR A 102 -9.28 25.05 -6.14
CA THR A 102 -8.53 24.01 -6.86
C THR A 102 -8.86 22.60 -6.34
N LEU A 103 -9.33 22.49 -5.10
CA LEU A 103 -9.79 21.23 -4.52
C LEU A 103 -11.01 20.67 -5.24
N THR A 104 -11.04 19.36 -5.37
CA THR A 104 -12.20 18.63 -5.87
C THR A 104 -13.43 18.94 -5.00
N PRO A 105 -14.61 19.12 -5.62
CA PRO A 105 -15.81 19.55 -4.89
C PRO A 105 -16.24 18.53 -3.82
N GLU A 106 -15.99 17.25 -4.05
CA GLU A 106 -16.28 16.16 -3.11
C GLU A 106 -15.42 16.27 -1.84
N VAL A 107 -14.10 16.46 -2.00
CA VAL A 107 -13.17 16.64 -0.87
C VAL A 107 -13.53 17.88 -0.08
N ARG A 108 -13.90 18.97 -0.75
CA ARG A 108 -14.34 20.20 -0.09
C ARG A 108 -15.64 19.98 0.70
N ALA A 109 -16.61 19.26 0.15
CA ALA A 109 -17.83 18.93 0.85
C ALA A 109 -17.56 18.06 2.08
N ALA A 110 -16.68 17.05 1.98
CA ALA A 110 -16.33 16.21 3.11
C ALA A 110 -15.61 16.98 4.22
N LEU A 111 -14.65 17.85 3.88
CA LEU A 111 -13.96 18.69 4.87
C LEU A 111 -14.93 19.57 5.66
N LEU A 112 -16.01 20.06 5.02
CA LEU A 112 -17.05 20.85 5.68
C LEU A 112 -18.02 20.01 6.52
N GLN A 113 -18.16 18.72 6.22
CA GLN A 113 -19.07 17.79 6.91
C GLN A 113 -18.39 16.99 8.02
N MET A 114 -17.06 16.92 8.02
CA MET A 114 -16.30 16.15 9.01
C MET A 114 -16.41 16.73 10.42
N ASP A 115 -16.38 15.83 11.39
CA ASP A 115 -16.32 16.19 12.81
C ASP A 115 -14.91 16.62 13.22
N ASP A 116 -14.81 17.27 14.39
CA ASP A 116 -13.53 17.72 14.94
C ASP A 116 -12.55 16.57 15.18
N VAL A 117 -13.05 15.38 15.49
CA VAL A 117 -12.21 14.21 15.73
C VAL A 117 -11.59 13.72 14.41
N ALA A 118 -12.36 13.60 13.34
CA ALA A 118 -11.81 13.23 12.04
C ALA A 118 -10.88 14.31 11.47
N LEU A 119 -11.17 15.59 11.66
CA LEU A 119 -10.27 16.67 11.26
C LEU A 119 -8.93 16.62 12.02
N ARG A 120 -8.95 16.36 13.34
CA ARG A 120 -7.70 16.13 14.09
C ARG A 120 -6.94 14.92 13.58
N LYS A 121 -7.63 13.81 13.27
CA LYS A 121 -6.99 12.63 12.69
C LYS A 121 -6.36 12.93 11.34
N LEU A 122 -7.04 13.69 10.48
CA LEU A 122 -6.50 14.16 9.20
C LEU A 122 -5.24 15.01 9.40
N TYR A 123 -5.24 15.93 10.36
CA TYR A 123 -4.07 16.75 10.70
C TYR A 123 -2.88 15.93 11.22
N THR A 124 -3.14 14.91 12.05
CA THR A 124 -2.09 14.02 12.58
C THR A 124 -1.61 12.96 11.59
N SER A 125 -2.27 12.83 10.44
CA SER A 125 -1.94 11.82 9.43
C SER A 125 -0.71 12.22 8.62
N GLY A 126 -0.06 11.23 8.00
CA GLY A 126 1.12 11.49 7.17
C GLY A 126 0.77 12.29 5.92
N ILE A 127 1.69 13.14 5.44
CA ILE A 127 1.51 13.98 4.24
C ILE A 127 1.08 13.16 3.01
N GLY A 128 1.56 11.90 2.90
CA GLY A 128 1.20 11.00 1.83
C GLY A 128 -0.26 10.52 1.88
N GLN A 129 -0.83 10.36 3.08
CA GLN A 129 -2.24 10.01 3.26
C GLN A 129 -3.14 11.21 2.97
N VAL A 130 -2.73 12.41 3.41
CA VAL A 130 -3.43 13.66 3.10
C VAL A 130 -3.46 13.88 1.58
N ARG A 131 -2.33 13.69 0.88
CA ARG A 131 -2.30 13.77 -0.60
C ARG A 131 -3.27 12.79 -1.26
N LYS A 132 -3.37 11.56 -0.76
CA LYS A 132 -4.35 10.57 -1.26
C LYS A 132 -5.79 11.02 -1.01
N PHE A 133 -6.08 11.56 0.17
CA PHE A 133 -7.39 12.12 0.50
C PHE A 133 -7.78 13.26 -0.45
N LEU A 134 -6.88 14.20 -0.70
CA LEU A 134 -7.12 15.32 -1.60
C LEU A 134 -7.28 14.91 -3.07
N ALA A 135 -6.60 13.82 -3.47
CA ALA A 135 -6.79 13.20 -4.77
C ALA A 135 -8.07 12.35 -4.88
N ALA A 136 -8.94 12.35 -3.86
CA ALA A 136 -10.12 11.50 -3.75
C ALA A 136 -9.81 10.00 -3.92
N LYS A 137 -8.64 9.57 -3.43
CA LYS A 137 -8.17 8.18 -3.43
C LYS A 137 -8.29 7.55 -2.04
N PRO A 138 -8.30 6.21 -1.93
CA PRO A 138 -8.25 5.52 -0.65
C PRO A 138 -6.98 5.90 0.13
N HIS A 139 -7.16 6.51 1.31
CA HIS A 139 -6.08 7.08 2.12
C HIS A 139 -5.74 6.27 3.38
N GLY A 140 -6.62 5.37 3.82
CA GLY A 140 -6.40 4.53 5.01
C GLY A 140 -6.45 5.23 6.37
N ILE A 141 -6.76 6.53 6.42
CA ILE A 141 -7.00 7.28 7.67
C ILE A 141 -8.32 6.84 8.32
N GLN A 142 -8.27 6.33 9.54
CA GLN A 142 -9.45 5.85 10.25
C GLN A 142 -10.37 6.99 10.68
N GLY A 143 -11.65 6.92 10.29
CA GLY A 143 -12.68 7.89 10.67
C GLY A 143 -12.73 9.14 9.78
N VAL A 144 -11.84 9.26 8.78
CA VAL A 144 -11.97 10.25 7.70
C VAL A 144 -12.75 9.59 6.55
N PRO A 145 -13.72 10.28 5.92
CA PRO A 145 -14.44 9.75 4.77
C PRO A 145 -13.48 9.38 3.63
N SER A 146 -13.47 8.10 3.24
CA SER A 146 -12.68 7.59 2.12
C SER A 146 -13.44 7.76 0.81
N PHE A 147 -12.73 8.23 -0.22
CA PHE A 147 -13.25 8.36 -1.57
C PHE A 147 -12.68 7.25 -2.45
N GLY A 148 -13.51 6.71 -3.35
CA GLY A 148 -13.08 5.67 -4.28
C GLY A 148 -12.86 4.30 -3.66
N GLU A 149 -13.17 4.10 -2.37
CA GLU A 149 -13.32 2.75 -1.85
C GLU A 149 -14.60 2.16 -2.45
N ARG A 150 -14.43 1.33 -3.48
CA ARG A 150 -15.18 0.08 -3.47
C ARG A 150 -14.77 -0.60 -2.17
N LEU A 151 -15.52 -0.34 -1.10
CA LEU A 151 -15.47 -1.16 0.10
C LEU A 151 -15.40 -2.60 -0.40
N PRO A 152 -14.43 -3.42 0.06
CA PRO A 152 -14.37 -4.82 -0.32
C PRO A 152 -15.72 -5.40 0.08
N THR A 153 -16.60 -5.44 -0.92
CA THR A 153 -17.88 -6.09 -0.78
C THR A 153 -17.49 -7.55 -0.75
N VAL A 154 -18.09 -8.36 0.09
CA VAL A 154 -17.81 -9.82 0.21
C VAL A 154 -17.83 -10.55 -1.16
N ALA A 155 -18.29 -9.89 -2.23
CA ALA A 155 -18.11 -10.28 -3.62
C ALA A 155 -16.65 -10.39 -4.10
N ASP A 156 -15.73 -9.53 -3.62
CA ASP A 156 -14.34 -9.38 -4.10
C ASP A 156 -13.30 -10.16 -3.27
N GLU A 157 -13.72 -10.89 -2.23
CA GLU A 157 -12.79 -11.78 -1.51
C GLU A 157 -12.39 -12.96 -2.43
N PRO A 158 -11.07 -13.20 -2.62
CA PRO A 158 -10.60 -14.33 -3.40
C PRO A 158 -11.10 -15.62 -2.77
N MET A 159 -11.60 -16.55 -3.59
CA MET A 159 -12.08 -17.85 -3.10
C MET A 159 -11.01 -18.51 -2.22
N PRO A 160 -11.38 -19.08 -1.06
CA PRO A 160 -10.46 -19.87 -0.27
C PRO A 160 -9.80 -20.95 -1.14
N LYS A 161 -8.46 -21.01 -1.14
CA LYS A 161 -7.71 -21.95 -1.99
C LYS A 161 -8.12 -23.39 -1.64
N GLY A 162 -8.54 -24.16 -2.65
CA GLY A 162 -8.90 -25.57 -2.52
C GLY A 162 -10.41 -25.85 -2.43
N MET A 163 -11.27 -24.84 -2.46
CA MET A 163 -12.73 -25.04 -2.50
C MET A 163 -13.24 -25.18 -3.95
N THR A 164 -14.22 -26.07 -4.15
CA THR A 164 -14.96 -26.11 -5.42
C THR A 164 -15.87 -24.89 -5.56
N VAL A 165 -16.26 -24.53 -6.79
CA VAL A 165 -17.11 -23.34 -7.06
C VAL A 165 -18.43 -23.38 -6.27
N HIS A 166 -19.00 -24.57 -6.10
CA HIS A 166 -20.25 -24.77 -5.36
C HIS A 166 -20.05 -24.58 -3.85
N GLU A 167 -18.99 -25.14 -3.28
CA GLU A 167 -18.67 -24.98 -1.86
C GLU A 167 -18.34 -23.53 -1.51
N ALA A 168 -17.63 -22.81 -2.41
CA ALA A 168 -17.37 -21.39 -2.25
C ALA A 168 -18.67 -20.57 -2.24
N MET A 169 -19.66 -20.95 -3.06
CA MET A 169 -20.97 -20.30 -3.07
C MET A 169 -21.74 -20.56 -1.77
N VAL A 170 -21.76 -21.80 -1.28
CA VAL A 170 -22.41 -22.16 -0.01
C VAL A 170 -21.74 -21.45 1.16
N TRP A 171 -20.40 -21.37 1.16
CA TRP A 171 -19.63 -20.62 2.16
C TRP A 171 -20.00 -19.13 2.15
N LYS A 172 -20.06 -18.49 0.96
CA LYS A 172 -20.48 -17.08 0.83
C LYS A 172 -21.90 -16.85 1.40
N ILE A 173 -22.82 -17.77 1.15
CA ILE A 173 -24.19 -17.69 1.67
C ILE A 173 -24.21 -17.82 3.20
N ARG A 174 -23.48 -18.80 3.75
CA ARG A 174 -23.36 -18.99 5.21
C ARG A 174 -22.71 -17.80 5.90
N ALA A 175 -21.64 -17.24 5.32
CA ALA A 175 -20.98 -16.05 5.83
C ALA A 175 -21.90 -14.82 5.86
N LYS A 176 -22.74 -14.64 4.82
CA LYS A 176 -23.76 -13.57 4.80
C LYS A 176 -24.84 -13.75 5.87
N MET A 177 -25.24 -15.00 6.14
CA MET A 177 -26.24 -15.30 7.18
C MET A 177 -25.68 -15.15 8.60
N LEU A 178 -24.38 -15.38 8.79
CA LEU A 178 -23.71 -15.30 10.10
C LEU A 178 -23.25 -13.89 10.47
N LYS A 179 -23.22 -12.95 9.52
CA LYS A 179 -22.87 -11.56 9.82
C LYS A 179 -24.03 -10.92 10.60
N PRO A 180 -23.86 -10.55 11.89
CA PRO A 180 -24.92 -9.87 12.62
C PRO A 180 -25.26 -8.56 11.91
N THR A 181 -26.55 -8.34 11.66
CA THR A 181 -27.14 -7.09 11.18
C THR A 181 -27.09 -6.01 12.28
N GLU A 182 -25.97 -5.89 12.98
CA GLU A 182 -25.79 -4.91 14.05
C GLU A 182 -25.03 -3.70 13.52
N SER A 183 -25.78 -2.84 12.85
CA SER A 183 -25.63 -1.41 13.06
C SER A 183 -27.03 -0.83 12.95
N GLU A 184 -27.67 -0.57 14.09
CA GLU A 184 -28.89 0.22 14.07
C GLU A 184 -28.59 1.57 13.40
N PRO A 185 -29.31 1.97 12.36
CA PRO A 185 -29.20 3.33 11.85
C PRO A 185 -29.68 4.30 12.94
N PHE A 186 -28.84 5.28 13.28
CA PHE A 186 -29.14 6.32 14.26
C PHE A 186 -30.52 6.97 13.97
N PRO A 187 -31.50 6.90 14.89
CA PRO A 187 -32.80 7.51 14.66
C PRO A 187 -32.67 9.04 14.71
N TYR A 188 -32.92 9.71 13.59
CA TYR A 188 -33.07 11.17 13.57
C TYR A 188 -34.29 11.57 14.42
N PRO A 189 -34.17 12.56 15.32
CA PRO A 189 -35.35 13.22 15.87
C PRO A 189 -36.06 13.97 14.73
N ARG A 190 -37.26 13.53 14.38
CA ARG A 190 -38.14 14.31 13.49
C ARG A 190 -38.40 15.65 14.17
N LYS A 191 -38.15 16.75 13.46
CA LYS A 191 -38.59 18.08 13.90
C LYS A 191 -40.09 18.04 14.13
N SER A 192 -40.53 18.16 15.37
CA SER A 192 -41.92 18.49 15.68
C SER A 192 -42.16 19.93 15.20
N SER A 193 -43.03 20.07 14.21
CA SER A 193 -43.62 21.35 13.84
C SER A 193 -44.42 21.89 15.02
N PHE A 194 -43.99 23.03 15.56
CA PHE A 194 -44.83 23.98 16.28
C PHE A 194 -44.55 25.36 15.69
#